data_AF-A0A938SC68-F1
#
_entry.id   AF-A0A938SC68-F1
#
_cell.length_a   1.000
_cell.length_b   1.000
_cell.length_c   1.000
_cell.angle_alpha   90.00
_cell.angle_beta   90.00
_cell.angle_gamma   90.00
#
_symmetry.space_group_name_H-M   'P 1'
#
loop_
_entity.id
_entity.type
_entity.pdbx_description
1 polymer ?
#
loop_
_entity_poly.entity_id
_entity_poly.type
_entity_poly.pdbx_seq_one_letter_code
_entity_poly.pdbx_strand_id
1 'polypeptide(L)'
;RLFDAPRGVFTDARVDDRLSPKISEHANLAAIRWGLADAAAAQSILDRLYGPQPLFFTEAQPFFMVVVLQALARLGRHDLALKLIRDRWGQRMVAQGATSCHEEWGINGSWRSGEYAGFLRTLSHAWSACPAEFLIKDLMGLEILEPGCAKVCLRPVKTPFDYKAAYPTPRGAIAVECQKGEIKVSAPNGVIVMH
;
A
#
# COMPACT_ATOMS: atom_id res chain seq x y z
N ARG A 1 -24.52 -0.37 -1.18
CA ARG A 1 -25.22 -0.17 -2.49
C ARG A 1 -24.26 -0.08 -3.69
N LEU A 2 -22.94 -0.19 -3.51
CA LEU A 2 -21.96 -0.16 -4.60
C LEU A 2 -21.29 -1.53 -4.88
N PHE A 3 -21.57 -2.54 -4.04
CA PHE A 3 -21.04 -3.88 -4.25
C PHE A 3 -21.85 -4.59 -5.35
N ASP A 4 -21.16 -5.01 -6.40
CA ASP A 4 -21.67 -5.78 -7.52
C ASP A 4 -21.43 -7.27 -7.22
N ALA A 5 -22.44 -7.95 -6.69
CA ALA A 5 -22.31 -9.35 -6.28
C ALA A 5 -21.89 -10.30 -7.43
N PRO A 6 -22.43 -10.19 -8.66
CA PRO A 6 -21.95 -10.95 -9.81
C PRO A 6 -20.46 -10.77 -10.11
N ARG A 7 -19.95 -9.53 -10.04
CA ARG A 7 -18.52 -9.25 -10.28
C ARG A 7 -17.63 -9.46 -9.05
N GLY A 8 -18.20 -9.51 -7.85
CA GLY A 8 -17.49 -9.73 -6.59
C GLY A 8 -16.66 -8.52 -6.13
N VAL A 9 -17.02 -7.31 -6.56
CA VAL A 9 -16.25 -6.07 -6.31
C VAL A 9 -17.17 -4.87 -6.09
N PHE A 10 -16.63 -3.80 -5.53
CA PHE A 10 -17.26 -2.48 -5.55
C PHE A 10 -17.05 -1.79 -6.90
N THR A 11 -18.11 -1.17 -7.41
CA THR A 11 -18.05 -0.28 -8.58
C THR A 11 -17.83 1.16 -8.14
N ASP A 12 -17.22 1.98 -9.00
CA ASP A 12 -16.80 3.34 -8.63
C ASP A 12 -17.97 4.29 -8.36
N ALA A 13 -19.14 4.04 -8.95
CA ALA A 13 -20.31 4.90 -8.78
C ALA A 13 -21.62 4.13 -9.01
N ARG A 14 -22.72 4.76 -8.60
CA ARG A 14 -24.08 4.36 -8.96
C ARG A 14 -24.83 5.60 -9.45
N VAL A 15 -25.29 5.56 -10.69
CA VAL A 15 -25.96 6.68 -11.37
C VAL A 15 -27.33 6.17 -11.84
N ASP A 16 -28.40 6.88 -11.50
CA ASP A 16 -29.78 6.51 -11.83
C ASP A 16 -30.11 5.05 -11.47
N ASP A 17 -29.78 4.67 -10.23
CA ASP A 17 -29.92 3.33 -9.67
C ASP A 17 -29.12 2.20 -10.35
N ARG A 18 -28.32 2.53 -11.37
CA ARG A 18 -27.46 1.57 -12.10
C ARG A 18 -26.03 1.64 -11.60
N LEU A 19 -25.42 0.48 -11.37
CA LEU A 19 -24.01 0.38 -11.01
C LEU A 19 -23.14 0.76 -12.21
N SER A 20 -22.09 1.55 -11.95
CA SER A 20 -21.10 1.89 -12.96
C SER A 20 -20.41 0.63 -13.48
N PRO A 21 -20.10 0.54 -14.79
CA PRO A 21 -19.25 -0.53 -15.28
C PRO A 21 -17.80 -0.37 -14.79
N LYS A 22 -17.39 0.83 -14.33
CA LYS A 22 -16.02 1.10 -13.88
C LYS A 22 -15.74 0.49 -12.51
N ILE A 23 -14.58 -0.17 -12.44
CA ILE A 23 -14.00 -0.78 -11.25
C ILE A 23 -12.59 -0.20 -11.12
N SER A 24 -12.20 0.17 -9.91
CA SER A 24 -10.87 0.68 -9.64
C SER A 24 -10.27 0.10 -8.36
N GLU A 25 -8.96 0.19 -8.24
CA GLU A 25 -8.30 -0.05 -6.95
C GLU A 25 -8.78 0.97 -5.90
N HIS A 26 -9.14 2.18 -6.32
CA HIS A 26 -9.57 3.23 -5.40
C HIS A 26 -10.78 2.80 -4.56
N ALA A 27 -11.88 2.43 -5.22
CA ALA A 27 -13.11 2.05 -4.51
C ALA A 27 -12.93 0.78 -3.67
N ASN A 28 -12.22 -0.21 -4.22
CA ASN A 28 -12.12 -1.53 -3.63
C ASN A 28 -11.14 -1.60 -2.45
N LEU A 29 -9.95 -1.03 -2.60
CA LEU A 29 -8.94 -1.07 -1.54
C LEU A 29 -9.27 -0.05 -0.44
N ALA A 30 -9.95 1.06 -0.78
CA ALA A 30 -10.60 1.93 0.22
C ALA A 30 -11.59 1.16 1.09
N ALA A 31 -12.50 0.41 0.46
CA ALA A 31 -13.51 -0.36 1.18
C ALA A 31 -12.88 -1.35 2.16
N ILE A 32 -11.79 -2.02 1.75
CA ILE A 32 -11.01 -2.90 2.63
C ILE A 32 -10.33 -2.10 3.75
N ARG A 33 -9.61 -1.02 3.41
CA ARG A 33 -8.82 -0.22 4.35
C ARG A 33 -9.65 0.32 5.52
N TRP A 34 -10.86 0.76 5.22
CA TRP A 34 -11.78 1.37 6.19
C TRP A 34 -12.83 0.40 6.75
N GLY A 35 -12.72 -0.90 6.46
CA GLY A 35 -13.60 -1.92 7.04
C GLY A 35 -15.04 -1.88 6.52
N LEU A 36 -15.24 -1.37 5.31
CA LEU A 36 -16.53 -1.37 4.61
C LEU A 36 -16.78 -2.67 3.83
N ALA A 37 -15.72 -3.43 3.55
CA ALA A 37 -15.79 -4.79 3.01
C ALA A 37 -15.65 -5.81 4.14
N ASP A 38 -16.59 -6.76 4.24
CA ASP A 38 -16.42 -7.92 5.10
C ASP A 38 -15.32 -8.86 4.57
N ALA A 39 -14.98 -9.91 5.33
CA ALA A 39 -13.90 -10.82 4.96
C ALA A 39 -14.14 -11.54 3.62
N ALA A 40 -15.39 -11.90 3.32
CA ALA A 40 -15.74 -12.58 2.07
C ALA A 40 -15.62 -11.63 0.87
N ALA A 41 -16.12 -10.40 1.01
CA ALA A 41 -15.99 -9.35 0.01
C ALA A 41 -14.52 -8.96 -0.20
N ALA A 42 -13.74 -8.82 0.87
CA ALA A 42 -12.33 -8.50 0.79
C ALA A 42 -11.53 -9.58 0.02
N GLN A 43 -11.77 -10.86 0.33
CA GLN A 43 -11.13 -11.95 -0.40
C GLN A 43 -11.56 -11.97 -1.88
N SER A 44 -12.86 -11.81 -2.15
CA SER A 44 -13.38 -11.75 -3.52
C SER A 44 -12.74 -10.61 -4.32
N ILE A 45 -12.58 -9.43 -3.71
CA ILE A 45 -11.89 -8.28 -4.32
C ILE A 45 -10.45 -8.63 -4.70
N LEU A 46 -9.68 -9.26 -3.80
CA LEU A 46 -8.30 -9.63 -4.10
C LEU A 46 -8.21 -10.62 -5.26
N ASP A 47 -9.08 -11.63 -5.29
CA ASP A 47 -9.10 -12.62 -6.36
C ASP A 47 -9.50 -11.98 -7.71
N ARG A 48 -10.42 -11.02 -7.68
CA ARG A 48 -10.90 -10.34 -8.89
C ARG A 48 -9.96 -9.26 -9.42
N LEU A 49 -9.13 -8.64 -8.58
CA LEU A 49 -8.18 -7.61 -9.01
C LEU A 49 -6.75 -8.14 -9.21
N TYR A 50 -6.33 -9.14 -8.44
CA TYR A 50 -4.94 -9.62 -8.42
C TYR A 50 -4.80 -11.15 -8.61
N GLY A 51 -5.91 -11.86 -8.83
CA GLY A 51 -5.89 -13.28 -9.14
C GLY A 51 -5.39 -13.59 -10.56
N PRO A 52 -5.43 -14.86 -10.99
CA PRO A 52 -4.86 -15.32 -12.26
C PRO A 52 -5.58 -14.77 -13.49
N GLN A 53 -6.87 -14.43 -13.37
CA GLN A 53 -7.67 -13.80 -14.42
C GLN A 53 -8.36 -12.56 -13.86
N PRO A 54 -7.60 -11.46 -13.68
CA PRO A 54 -8.14 -10.26 -13.08
C PRO A 54 -9.18 -9.62 -14.01
N LEU A 55 -10.17 -8.95 -13.42
CA LEU A 55 -11.06 -8.07 -14.15
C LEU A 55 -10.26 -6.93 -14.78
N PHE A 56 -10.83 -6.27 -15.78
CA PHE A 56 -10.31 -4.98 -16.21
C PHE A 56 -10.67 -3.92 -15.16
N PHE A 57 -9.66 -3.27 -14.58
CA PHE A 57 -9.85 -2.23 -13.57
C PHE A 57 -8.87 -1.07 -13.76
N THR A 58 -9.21 0.08 -13.18
CA THR A 58 -8.34 1.25 -13.12
C THR A 58 -7.37 1.12 -11.94
N GLU A 59 -6.08 1.04 -12.27
CA GLU A 59 -4.99 1.04 -11.30
C GLU A 59 -4.89 2.39 -10.56
N ALA A 60 -4.61 2.34 -9.26
CA ALA A 60 -4.30 3.50 -8.44
C ALA A 60 -3.01 4.16 -8.91
N GLN A 61 -3.02 5.50 -8.98
CA GLN A 61 -1.81 6.30 -9.17
C GLN A 61 -0.94 6.27 -7.90
N PRO A 62 0.36 6.61 -7.97
CA PRO A 62 1.29 6.49 -6.85
C PRO A 62 0.78 7.11 -5.55
N PHE A 63 0.11 8.27 -5.64
CA PHE A 63 -0.52 8.95 -4.51
C PHE A 63 -1.45 8.04 -3.71
N PHE A 64 -2.35 7.33 -4.39
CA PHE A 64 -3.37 6.52 -3.73
C PHE A 64 -2.85 5.15 -3.28
N MET A 65 -1.62 4.80 -3.66
CA MET A 65 -1.04 3.50 -3.28
C MET A 65 -0.86 3.34 -1.78
N VAL A 66 -0.77 4.42 -1.00
CA VAL A 66 -0.79 4.31 0.46
C VAL A 66 -2.03 3.57 0.96
N VAL A 67 -3.19 3.80 0.34
CA VAL A 67 -4.45 3.11 0.68
C VAL A 67 -4.40 1.65 0.24
N VAL A 68 -3.90 1.39 -0.97
CA VAL A 68 -3.75 0.03 -1.52
C VAL A 68 -2.85 -0.82 -0.62
N LEU A 69 -1.66 -0.32 -0.30
CA LEU A 69 -0.67 -1.05 0.49
C LEU A 69 -1.16 -1.30 1.92
N GLN A 70 -1.78 -0.31 2.58
CA GLN A 70 -2.36 -0.48 3.91
C GLN A 70 -3.57 -1.42 3.93
N ALA A 71 -4.39 -1.42 2.88
CA ALA A 71 -5.50 -2.38 2.73
C ALA A 71 -4.97 -3.81 2.64
N LEU A 72 -3.92 -4.05 1.86
CA LEU A 72 -3.27 -5.35 1.74
C LEU A 72 -2.61 -5.78 3.07
N ALA A 73 -1.91 -4.87 3.75
CA ALA A 73 -1.33 -5.12 5.07
C ALA A 73 -2.39 -5.55 6.10
N ARG A 74 -3.54 -4.86 6.13
CA ARG A 74 -4.67 -5.20 7.00
C ARG A 74 -5.22 -6.62 6.76
N LEU A 75 -5.13 -7.13 5.54
CA LEU A 75 -5.52 -8.50 5.18
C LEU A 75 -4.37 -9.51 5.37
N GLY A 76 -3.22 -9.09 5.92
CA GLY A 76 -2.03 -9.92 6.06
C GLY A 76 -1.29 -10.18 4.74
N ARG A 77 -1.71 -9.56 3.63
CA ARG A 77 -1.16 -9.75 2.28
C ARG A 77 0.08 -8.89 2.01
N HIS A 78 1.03 -8.93 2.93
CA HIS A 78 2.32 -8.24 2.80
C HIS A 78 3.12 -8.76 1.60
N ASP A 79 2.96 -10.05 1.26
CA ASP A 79 3.51 -10.67 0.05
C ASP A 79 3.11 -9.90 -1.21
N LEU A 80 1.81 -9.62 -1.36
CA LEU A 80 1.26 -8.92 -2.51
C LEU A 80 1.64 -7.43 -2.47
N ALA A 81 1.59 -6.79 -1.31
CA ALA A 81 2.01 -5.40 -1.17
C ALA A 81 3.48 -5.19 -1.59
N LEU A 82 4.39 -6.05 -1.10
CA LEU A 82 5.81 -6.02 -1.48
C LEU A 82 6.02 -6.35 -2.97
N LYS A 83 5.21 -7.25 -3.54
CA LYS A 83 5.22 -7.52 -4.99
C LYS A 83 4.83 -6.25 -5.77
N LEU A 84 3.75 -5.58 -5.40
CA LEU A 84 3.32 -4.34 -6.06
C LEU A 84 4.36 -3.22 -5.94
N ILE A 85 5.05 -3.11 -4.79
CA ILE A 85 6.17 -2.16 -4.64
C ILE A 85 7.28 -2.46 -5.66
N ARG A 86 7.72 -3.72 -5.74
CA ARG A 86 8.75 -4.15 -6.69
C ARG A 86 8.33 -3.95 -8.15
N ASP A 87 7.09 -4.25 -8.48
CA ASP A 87 6.61 -4.14 -9.86
C ASP A 87 6.38 -2.68 -10.26
N ARG A 88 5.73 -1.88 -9.42
CA ARG A 88 5.33 -0.51 -9.79
C ARG A 88 6.47 0.50 -9.61
N TRP A 89 7.15 0.50 -8.47
CA TRP A 89 8.31 1.38 -8.28
C TRP A 89 9.58 0.77 -8.84
N GLY A 90 9.83 -0.50 -8.53
CA GLY A 90 11.06 -1.17 -8.98
C GLY A 90 11.17 -1.23 -10.50
N GLN A 91 10.15 -1.71 -11.21
CA GLN A 91 10.23 -1.85 -12.68
C GLN A 91 9.92 -0.56 -13.43
N ARG A 92 8.92 0.23 -12.99
CA ARG A 92 8.48 1.42 -13.76
C ARG A 92 9.26 2.69 -13.42
N MET A 93 9.97 2.73 -12.29
CA MET A 93 10.80 3.87 -11.90
C MET A 93 12.29 3.47 -11.81
N VAL A 94 12.67 2.63 -10.85
CA VAL A 94 14.07 2.34 -10.55
C VAL A 94 14.79 1.70 -11.75
N ALA A 95 14.20 0.68 -12.37
CA ALA A 95 14.76 0.02 -13.54
C ALA A 95 14.83 0.94 -14.78
N GLN A 96 14.09 2.05 -14.79
CA GLN A 96 14.13 3.09 -15.82
C GLN A 96 15.10 4.24 -15.46
N GLY A 97 15.88 4.09 -14.39
CA GLY A 97 16.88 5.09 -13.97
C GLY A 97 16.33 6.22 -13.09
N ALA A 98 15.10 6.11 -12.58
CA ALA A 98 14.57 7.11 -11.66
C ALA A 98 15.34 7.11 -10.33
N THR A 99 15.74 8.30 -9.88
CA THR A 99 16.41 8.52 -8.57
C THR A 99 15.49 9.17 -7.55
N SER A 100 14.23 9.44 -7.91
CA SER A 100 13.17 9.95 -7.05
C SER A 100 11.82 9.36 -7.48
N CYS A 101 10.76 9.55 -6.67
CA CYS A 101 9.45 9.02 -7.00
C CYS A 101 8.69 10.00 -7.91
N HIS A 102 8.25 9.54 -9.08
CA HIS A 102 7.50 10.37 -10.03
C HIS A 102 6.07 10.62 -9.53
N GLU A 103 5.45 11.72 -9.96
CA GLU A 103 4.08 12.10 -9.61
C GLU A 103 3.04 11.02 -10.00
N GLU A 104 3.20 10.45 -11.19
CA GLU A 104 2.33 9.43 -11.78
C GLU A 104 3.19 8.30 -12.36
N TRP A 105 2.54 7.21 -12.75
CA TRP A 105 3.24 6.13 -13.46
C TRP A 105 3.76 6.58 -14.83
N GLY A 106 3.05 7.50 -15.50
CA GLY A 106 3.46 8.10 -16.76
C GLY A 106 4.34 9.35 -16.55
N ILE A 107 5.41 9.46 -17.34
CA ILE A 107 6.37 10.57 -17.24
C ILE A 107 5.98 11.80 -18.08
N ASN A 108 5.33 11.59 -19.23
CA ASN A 108 5.11 12.63 -20.26
C ASN A 108 3.62 12.79 -20.61
N GLY A 109 2.76 12.62 -19.61
CA GLY A 109 1.34 12.87 -19.76
C GLY A 109 0.51 12.21 -18.67
N SER A 110 -0.80 12.39 -18.78
CA SER A 110 -1.75 11.91 -17.79
C SER A 110 -3.02 11.40 -18.45
N TRP A 111 -3.66 10.41 -17.82
CA TRP A 111 -4.96 9.87 -18.19
C TRP A 111 -6.11 10.43 -17.33
N ARG A 112 -5.85 11.45 -16.50
CA ARG A 112 -6.84 11.98 -15.53
C ARG A 112 -8.13 12.50 -16.16
N SER A 113 -8.09 12.99 -17.39
CA SER A 113 -9.28 13.47 -18.12
C SER A 113 -10.05 12.35 -18.84
N GLY A 114 -9.59 11.10 -18.75
CA GLY A 114 -10.12 9.99 -19.56
C GLY A 114 -9.46 9.84 -20.93
N GLU A 115 -8.61 10.80 -21.31
CA GLU A 115 -7.81 10.81 -22.54
C GLU A 115 -6.36 11.18 -22.19
N TYR A 116 -5.39 10.76 -23.01
CA TYR A 116 -3.99 11.08 -22.76
C TYR A 116 -3.68 12.53 -23.12
N ALA A 117 -3.36 13.33 -22.11
CA ALA A 117 -2.87 14.70 -22.29
C ALA A 117 -1.34 14.73 -22.12
N GLY A 118 -0.60 15.12 -23.16
CA GLY A 118 0.87 15.16 -23.15
C GLY A 118 1.41 16.44 -22.52
N PHE A 119 1.97 16.33 -21.32
CA PHE A 119 2.71 17.39 -20.65
C PHE A 119 3.72 16.77 -19.66
N LEU A 120 4.76 17.52 -19.31
CA LEU A 120 5.77 17.05 -18.36
C LEU A 120 5.16 16.93 -16.95
N ARG A 121 5.28 15.75 -16.34
CA ARG A 121 4.94 15.54 -14.92
C ARG A 121 6.17 15.74 -14.06
N THR A 122 5.97 16.04 -12.78
CA THR A 122 7.11 16.10 -11.86
C THR A 122 7.68 14.71 -11.63
N LEU A 123 9.00 14.60 -11.79
CA LEU A 123 9.74 13.37 -11.54
C LEU A 123 10.16 13.23 -10.07
N SER A 124 9.90 14.24 -9.23
CA SER A 124 10.17 14.20 -7.80
C SER A 124 8.96 14.69 -7.03
N HIS A 125 8.14 13.75 -6.56
CA HIS A 125 6.91 14.05 -5.85
C HIS A 125 6.75 13.18 -4.61
N ALA A 126 6.76 13.83 -3.44
CA ALA A 126 6.75 13.16 -2.15
C ALA A 126 5.51 12.28 -1.91
N TRP A 127 4.37 12.61 -2.56
CA TRP A 127 3.14 11.83 -2.41
C TRP A 127 3.23 10.39 -2.93
N SER A 128 4.31 10.08 -3.68
CA SER A 128 4.56 8.79 -4.31
C SER A 128 5.53 7.94 -3.50
N ALA A 129 6.01 8.47 -2.37
CA ALA A 129 7.01 7.83 -1.51
C ALA A 129 6.37 6.90 -0.45
N CYS A 130 5.10 6.51 -0.61
CA CYS A 130 4.40 5.65 0.35
C CYS A 130 5.05 4.27 0.60
N PRO A 131 5.94 3.69 -0.26
CA PRO A 131 6.68 2.50 0.14
C PRO A 131 7.51 2.71 1.42
N ALA A 132 8.06 3.91 1.64
CA ALA A 132 8.82 4.20 2.87
C ALA A 132 7.92 4.11 4.12
N GLU A 133 6.70 4.64 4.04
CA GLU A 133 5.71 4.53 5.12
C GLU A 133 5.32 3.07 5.36
N PHE A 134 5.03 2.31 4.29
CA PHE A 134 4.67 0.90 4.37
C PHE A 134 5.76 0.07 5.05
N LEU A 135 7.03 0.29 4.73
CA LEU A 135 8.14 -0.44 5.34
C LEU A 135 8.24 -0.21 6.85
N ILE A 136 7.85 0.97 7.34
CA ILE A 136 7.87 1.30 8.78
C ILE A 136 6.58 0.84 9.48
N LYS A 137 5.41 1.21 8.95
CA LYS A 137 4.14 0.96 9.63
C LYS A 137 3.67 -0.49 9.48
N ASP A 138 3.88 -1.08 8.30
CA ASP A 138 3.29 -2.36 7.95
C ASP A 138 4.32 -3.51 7.95
N LEU A 139 5.52 -3.33 7.37
CA LEU A 139 6.56 -4.36 7.40
C LEU A 139 7.24 -4.48 8.77
N MET A 140 7.73 -3.37 9.33
CA MET A 140 8.23 -3.32 10.71
C MET A 140 7.07 -3.44 11.72
N GLY A 141 5.83 -3.14 11.29
CA GLY A 141 4.63 -3.28 12.12
C GLY A 141 4.56 -2.26 13.25
N LEU A 142 5.10 -1.04 13.04
CA LEU A 142 5.16 0.00 14.07
C LEU A 142 3.83 0.74 14.23
N GLU A 143 3.29 0.68 15.43
CA GLU A 143 2.17 1.48 15.89
C GLU A 143 2.59 2.33 17.10
N ILE A 144 2.37 3.64 17.03
CA ILE A 144 2.64 4.56 18.13
C ILE A 144 1.42 4.56 19.07
N LEU A 145 1.61 4.09 20.30
CA LEU A 145 0.52 3.99 21.29
C LEU A 145 0.47 5.20 22.23
N GLU A 146 1.61 5.85 22.47
CA GLU A 146 1.71 7.05 23.31
C GLU A 146 2.60 8.13 22.66
N PRO A 147 2.32 9.43 22.92
CA PRO A 147 3.08 10.54 22.35
C PRO A 147 4.61 10.42 22.54
N GLY A 148 5.35 10.89 21.54
CA GLY A 148 6.82 10.85 21.56
C GLY A 148 7.40 9.44 21.52
N CYS A 149 6.62 8.44 21.08
CA CYS A 149 6.99 7.03 21.05
C CYS A 149 7.38 6.47 22.43
N ALA A 150 6.80 7.02 23.52
CA ALA A 150 7.03 6.49 24.87
C ALA A 150 6.57 5.03 25.00
N LYS A 151 5.51 4.69 24.26
CA LYS A 151 4.99 3.33 24.11
C LYS A 151 4.65 3.06 22.65
N VAL A 152 5.06 1.90 22.15
CA VAL A 152 4.82 1.45 20.79
C VAL A 152 4.38 0.00 20.78
N CYS A 153 3.67 -0.42 19.73
CA CYS A 153 3.53 -1.81 19.37
C CYS A 153 4.38 -2.12 18.14
N LEU A 154 5.01 -3.29 18.12
CA LEU A 154 5.78 -3.80 17.00
C LEU A 154 5.27 -5.19 16.61
N ARG A 155 4.85 -5.32 15.35
CA ARG A 155 4.46 -6.60 14.74
C ARG A 155 5.27 -6.89 13.47
N PRO A 156 6.59 -7.17 13.58
CA PRO A 156 7.41 -7.34 12.39
C PRO A 156 6.97 -8.52 11.54
N VAL A 157 6.92 -8.31 10.23
CA VAL A 157 6.50 -9.33 9.27
C VAL A 157 7.69 -10.20 8.89
N LYS A 158 7.50 -11.52 8.91
CA LYS A 158 8.49 -12.47 8.34
C LYS A 158 8.41 -12.44 6.82
N THR A 159 9.56 -12.33 6.18
CA THR A 159 9.69 -12.26 4.72
C THR A 159 10.60 -13.37 4.21
N PRO A 160 10.50 -13.74 2.92
CA PRO A 160 11.42 -14.70 2.30
C PRO A 160 12.83 -14.11 2.02
N PHE A 161 13.05 -12.85 2.37
CA PHE A 161 14.30 -12.13 2.23
C PHE A 161 14.66 -11.45 3.55
N ASP A 162 15.95 -11.21 3.78
CA ASP A 162 16.42 -10.50 4.96
C ASP A 162 16.14 -8.99 4.84
N TYR A 163 15.82 -8.34 5.95
CA TYR A 163 15.68 -6.88 5.99
C TYR A 163 16.13 -6.29 7.32
N LYS A 164 16.53 -5.01 7.26
CA LYS A 164 16.75 -4.15 8.42
C LYS A 164 15.93 -2.89 8.22
N ALA A 165 15.16 -2.52 9.22
CA ALA A 165 14.37 -1.30 9.24
C ALA A 165 14.63 -0.57 10.56
N ALA A 166 14.70 0.75 10.50
CA ALA A 166 14.85 1.59 11.67
C ALA A 166 13.91 2.79 11.57
N TYR A 167 13.31 3.14 12.70
CA TYR A 167 12.48 4.32 12.83
C TYR A 167 13.08 5.27 13.88
N PRO A 168 13.46 6.50 13.50
CA PRO A 168 13.96 7.47 14.45
C PRO A 168 12.82 7.96 15.35
N THR A 169 13.05 7.98 16.66
CA THR A 169 12.13 8.56 17.64
C THR A 169 12.84 9.65 18.45
N PRO A 170 12.10 10.51 19.17
CA PRO A 170 12.70 11.48 20.10
C PRO A 170 13.58 10.84 21.19
N ARG A 171 13.45 9.53 21.45
CA ARG A 171 14.18 8.79 22.48
C ARG A 171 15.34 7.96 21.92
N GLY A 172 15.56 8.00 20.61
CA GLY A 172 16.51 7.15 19.89
C GLY A 172 15.84 6.25 18.85
N ALA A 173 16.62 5.54 18.05
CA ALA A 173 16.09 4.70 16.99
C ALA A 173 15.53 3.38 17.52
N ILE A 174 14.34 3.01 17.08
CA ILE A 174 13.80 1.65 17.20
C ILE A 174 14.22 0.90 15.93
N ALA A 175 14.76 -0.30 16.05
CA ALA A 175 15.23 -1.09 14.93
C ALA A 175 14.65 -2.51 14.94
N VAL A 176 14.39 -3.02 13.75
CA VAL A 176 13.96 -4.39 13.49
C VAL A 176 14.91 -5.00 12.45
N GLU A 177 15.38 -6.20 12.74
CA GLU A 177 16.16 -7.01 11.83
C GLU A 177 15.49 -8.37 11.65
N CYS A 178 15.19 -8.73 10.40
CA CYS A 178 14.76 -10.07 10.02
C CYS A 178 15.91 -10.73 9.26
N GLN A 179 16.48 -11.78 9.83
CA GLN A 179 17.58 -12.53 9.23
C GLN A 179 17.26 -14.02 9.27
N LYS A 180 17.24 -14.70 8.12
CA LYS A 180 16.92 -16.14 7.99
C LYS A 180 15.61 -16.53 8.71
N GLY A 181 14.62 -15.63 8.71
CA GLY A 181 13.32 -15.83 9.36
C GLY A 181 13.29 -15.60 10.87
N GLU A 182 14.43 -15.25 11.49
CA GLU A 182 14.52 -14.79 12.88
C GLU A 182 14.35 -13.27 12.94
N ILE A 183 13.49 -12.80 13.86
CA ILE A 183 13.24 -11.38 14.08
C ILE A 183 13.92 -10.93 15.36
N LYS A 184 14.70 -9.85 15.27
CA LYS A 184 15.30 -9.15 16.41
C LYS A 184 14.78 -7.72 16.46
N VAL A 185 14.43 -7.28 17.66
CA VAL A 185 13.94 -5.93 17.94
C VAL A 185 14.91 -5.25 18.90
N SER A 186 15.22 -4.00 18.62
CA SER A 186 16.02 -3.11 19.46
C SER A 186 15.26 -1.81 19.67
N ALA A 187 15.22 -1.32 20.91
CA ALA A 187 14.63 -0.05 21.27
C ALA A 187 15.50 0.65 22.33
N PRO A 188 15.56 1.99 22.33
CA PRO A 188 16.33 2.72 23.33
C PRO A 188 15.65 2.68 24.69
N ASN A 189 16.42 2.98 25.74
CA ASN A 189 15.89 3.11 27.10
C ASN A 189 14.74 4.14 27.13
N GLY A 190 13.67 3.81 27.86
CA GLY A 190 12.50 4.68 28.00
C GLY A 190 11.46 4.56 26.87
N VAL A 191 11.59 3.58 25.98
CA VAL A 191 10.52 3.15 25.06
C VAL A 191 9.96 1.81 25.54
N ILE A 192 8.66 1.76 25.80
CA ILE A 192 7.94 0.52 26.12
C ILE A 192 7.52 -0.12 24.79
N VAL A 193 8.00 -1.33 24.52
CA VAL A 193 7.64 -2.10 23.32
C VAL A 193 6.61 -3.18 23.68
N MET A 194 5.46 -3.12 23.02
CA MET A 194 4.41 -4.14 23.03
C MET A 194 4.52 -5.00 21.77
N HIS A 195 4.06 -6.25 21.85
CA HIS A 195 4.00 -7.20 20.73
C HIS A 195 2.54 -7.49 20.32
#